data_AF-A0A8D2ZKV2-F1
#
_entry.id   AF-A0A8D2ZKV2-F1
#
_cell.length_a   1.000
_cell.length_b   1.000
_cell.length_c   1.000
_cell.angle_alpha   90.00
_cell.angle_beta   90.00
_cell.angle_gamma   90.00
#
_symmetry.space_group_name_H-M   'P 1'
#
loop_
_entity.id
_entity.type
_entity.pdbx_description
1 polymer ?
#
loop_
_entity_poly.entity_id
_entity_poly.type
_entity_poly.pdbx_seq_one_letter_code
_entity_poly.pdbx_strand_id
1 'polypeptide(L)'
;MRAALQSSDARCLALQVGLWKSHSKHKPEDGCFVAHQKQAALKGTGNGNLKSSTYSNLKSLQNIIHEIELLQSSRDRQVEEAMLCNHRLEQELWSSKETVAALEDCNRVLKREQVGMRRKVQEARQALLSGLGKVKELETKANHVPALQRHILQLESELLYYRSEVSKLQLPGSTRAEQQQSGGGGRPGQRCCPDSQHDRCSPTGRAVTTPDKMEEQLFRSVEGQAASDEEEDKWTRDQQGQVDEVKRILSRLSCCGERCDDKAVRKLLSNSGSARSEESCGAVVELLERVTRLHKQLELKESQVEIDMDQMKDSLVQELQQKAEETELLQMELQMLETERVRLSLVEEKLVDILQLLQQLRDLNVSRRSLGKILLSTLESCSDPQHGKAHILEVLNALYHELAACEILSTGGPLQRTQSQQSLNALVISC
;
A
#
# COMPACT_ATOMS: atom_id res chain seq x y z
N MET A 1 -10.92 10.27 -12.44
CA MET A 1 -11.66 9.95 -13.69
C MET A 1 -10.90 10.30 -14.97
N ARG A 2 -10.61 11.57 -15.28
CA ARG A 2 -9.96 11.94 -16.56
C ARG A 2 -8.57 11.28 -16.76
N ALA A 3 -7.79 11.13 -15.69
CA ALA A 3 -6.54 10.38 -15.68
C ALA A 3 -6.72 8.85 -15.79
N ALA A 4 -7.78 8.28 -15.20
CA ALA A 4 -8.10 6.85 -15.29
C ALA A 4 -8.57 6.46 -16.70
N LEU A 5 -9.20 7.38 -17.44
CA LEU A 5 -9.56 7.21 -18.86
C LEU A 5 -8.36 7.40 -19.81
N GLN A 6 -7.23 7.90 -19.32
CA GLN A 6 -5.99 8.09 -20.09
C GLN A 6 -4.91 7.05 -19.76
N SER A 7 -5.19 6.12 -18.84
CA SER A 7 -4.28 5.04 -18.47
C SER A 7 -3.96 4.16 -19.69
N SER A 8 -2.78 3.54 -19.69
CA SER A 8 -2.39 2.53 -20.70
C SER A 8 -3.43 1.43 -20.84
N ASP A 9 -4.03 1.03 -19.73
CA ASP A 9 -4.97 -0.08 -19.66
C ASP A 9 -6.31 0.27 -20.30
N ALA A 10 -6.81 1.49 -20.07
CA ALA A 10 -8.01 2.00 -20.74
C ALA A 10 -7.80 2.13 -22.26
N ARG A 11 -6.58 2.52 -22.69
CA ARG A 11 -6.22 2.57 -24.12
C ARG A 11 -6.10 1.18 -24.74
N CYS A 12 -5.56 0.20 -24.01
CA CYS A 12 -5.43 -1.19 -24.46
C CYS A 12 -6.81 -1.86 -24.60
N LEU A 13 -7.69 -1.67 -23.60
CA LEU A 13 -9.08 -2.14 -23.66
C LEU A 13 -9.87 -1.46 -24.80
N ALA A 14 -9.69 -0.16 -25.01
CA ALA A 14 -10.32 0.54 -26.13
C ALA A 14 -9.85 0.03 -27.51
N LEU A 15 -8.56 -0.30 -27.65
CA LEU A 15 -8.00 -0.94 -28.85
C LEU A 15 -8.56 -2.35 -29.04
N GLN A 16 -8.62 -3.15 -27.98
CA GLN A 16 -9.17 -4.51 -28.04
C GLN A 16 -10.65 -4.52 -28.43
N VAL A 17 -11.45 -3.62 -27.86
CA VAL A 17 -12.87 -3.43 -28.22
C VAL A 17 -13.00 -2.90 -29.65
N GLY A 18 -12.11 -2.00 -30.06
CA GLY A 18 -12.06 -1.48 -31.44
C GLY A 18 -11.77 -2.59 -32.47
N LEU A 19 -10.78 -3.44 -32.18
CA LEU A 19 -10.44 -4.59 -33.01
C LEU A 19 -11.58 -5.62 -33.05
N TRP A 20 -12.17 -5.97 -31.91
CA TRP A 20 -13.32 -6.88 -31.85
C TRP A 20 -14.53 -6.35 -32.63
N LYS A 21 -14.81 -5.05 -32.56
CA LYS A 21 -15.89 -4.40 -33.30
C LYS A 21 -15.60 -4.30 -34.80
N SER A 22 -14.33 -4.27 -35.20
CA SER A 22 -13.95 -4.36 -36.61
C SER A 22 -14.11 -5.79 -37.15
N HIS A 23 -13.73 -6.81 -36.37
CA HIS A 23 -13.89 -8.21 -36.74
C HIS A 23 -15.35 -8.68 -36.79
N SER A 24 -16.24 -8.15 -35.94
CA SER A 24 -17.66 -8.52 -35.94
C SER A 24 -18.47 -7.92 -37.10
N LYS A 25 -17.90 -6.95 -37.84
CA LYS A 25 -18.55 -6.31 -39.00
C LYS A 25 -18.11 -6.87 -40.35
N HIS A 26 -17.12 -7.75 -40.39
CA HIS A 26 -16.71 -8.43 -41.63
C HIS A 26 -17.49 -9.74 -41.78
N LYS A 27 -18.29 -9.83 -42.85
CA LYS A 27 -18.79 -11.11 -43.38
C LYS A 27 -17.59 -12.02 -43.70
N PRO A 28 -17.70 -13.35 -43.54
CA PRO A 28 -16.58 -14.28 -43.67
C PRO A 28 -16.07 -14.50 -45.12
N GLU A 29 -16.36 -13.59 -46.05
CA GLU A 29 -16.05 -13.77 -47.48
C GLU A 29 -14.95 -12.85 -48.02
N ASP A 30 -14.43 -11.91 -47.25
CA ASP A 30 -13.24 -11.14 -47.63
C ASP A 30 -12.11 -11.40 -46.64
N GLY A 31 -11.46 -12.54 -46.87
CA GLY A 31 -10.18 -12.87 -46.26
C GLY A 31 -9.15 -11.78 -46.53
N CYS A 32 -8.39 -11.48 -45.49
CA CYS A 32 -7.26 -10.55 -45.47
C CYS A 32 -6.42 -10.63 -46.76
N PHE A 33 -6.23 -9.46 -47.39
CA PHE A 33 -5.44 -9.21 -48.58
C PHE A 33 -3.98 -9.71 -48.45
N VAL A 34 -3.71 -10.99 -48.70
CA VAL A 34 -2.40 -11.47 -49.16
C VAL A 34 -2.59 -12.66 -50.10
N ALA A 35 -2.19 -12.45 -51.36
CA ALA A 35 -1.93 -13.47 -52.39
C ALA A 35 -3.12 -14.16 -53.10
N HIS A 36 -3.92 -13.38 -53.83
CA HIS A 36 -4.44 -13.83 -55.13
C HIS A 36 -3.34 -13.75 -56.19
N GLN A 37 -2.56 -14.82 -56.37
CA GLN A 37 -1.88 -15.06 -57.64
C GLN A 37 -1.54 -16.54 -57.81
N LYS A 38 -2.48 -17.32 -58.37
CA LYS A 38 -2.23 -18.55 -59.17
C LYS A 38 -3.54 -19.26 -59.57
N GLN A 39 -4.37 -18.59 -60.37
CA GLN A 39 -5.40 -19.28 -61.17
C GLN A 39 -5.51 -18.63 -62.55
N ALA A 40 -4.52 -18.88 -63.40
CA ALA A 40 -4.61 -18.59 -64.83
C ALA A 40 -3.58 -19.41 -65.61
N ALA A 41 -3.78 -20.72 -65.72
CA ALA A 41 -3.21 -21.53 -66.80
C ALA A 41 -3.75 -22.96 -66.69
N LEU A 42 -4.90 -23.24 -67.31
CA LEU A 42 -5.29 -24.59 -67.76
C LEU A 42 -6.48 -24.47 -68.72
N LYS A 43 -6.21 -23.88 -69.89
CA LYS A 43 -6.96 -24.13 -71.13
C LYS A 43 -5.94 -24.21 -72.25
N GLY A 44 -5.77 -25.40 -72.83
CA GLY A 44 -4.81 -25.65 -73.91
C GLY A 44 -4.64 -27.13 -74.18
N THR A 45 -5.65 -27.74 -74.78
CA THR A 45 -5.58 -29.05 -75.46
C THR A 45 -4.63 -28.94 -76.66
N GLY A 46 -3.71 -29.91 -76.86
CA GLY A 46 -2.94 -29.98 -78.10
C GLY A 46 -1.73 -30.92 -78.05
N ASN A 47 -1.85 -32.05 -78.74
CA ASN A 47 -0.83 -33.06 -78.95
C ASN A 47 0.50 -32.52 -79.50
N GLY A 48 1.59 -33.12 -79.02
CA GLY A 48 2.82 -33.34 -79.80
C GLY A 48 4.00 -32.43 -79.51
N ASN A 49 4.81 -32.72 -78.48
CA ASN A 49 6.28 -32.63 -78.56
C ASN A 49 6.96 -33.10 -77.26
N LEU A 50 7.59 -34.27 -77.27
CA LEU A 50 8.31 -34.82 -76.10
C LEU A 50 9.48 -33.92 -75.64
N LYS A 51 10.04 -33.07 -76.52
CA LYS A 51 11.16 -32.16 -76.21
C LYS A 51 10.72 -30.82 -75.61
N SER A 52 9.47 -30.39 -75.81
CA SER A 52 8.94 -29.13 -75.24
C SER A 52 8.48 -29.30 -73.78
N SER A 53 8.03 -30.51 -73.43
CA SER A 53 7.60 -30.89 -72.07
C SER A 53 8.75 -30.85 -71.06
N THR A 54 9.95 -31.31 -71.43
CA THR A 54 11.12 -31.30 -70.53
C THR A 54 11.58 -29.88 -70.19
N TYR A 55 11.49 -28.95 -71.15
CA TYR A 55 11.85 -27.54 -70.94
C TYR A 55 10.81 -26.80 -70.08
N SER A 56 9.51 -27.07 -70.27
CA SER A 56 8.46 -26.51 -69.39
C SER A 56 8.54 -27.06 -67.96
N ASN A 57 8.88 -28.33 -67.80
CA ASN A 57 9.07 -28.96 -66.48
C ASN A 57 10.33 -28.44 -65.77
N LEU A 58 11.42 -28.17 -66.51
CA LEU A 58 12.60 -27.51 -65.97
C LEU A 58 12.29 -26.09 -65.48
N LYS A 59 11.49 -25.33 -66.24
CA LYS A 59 11.09 -23.98 -65.86
C LYS A 59 10.14 -23.96 -64.66
N SER A 60 9.21 -24.93 -64.56
CA SER A 60 8.35 -25.07 -63.38
C SER A 60 9.15 -25.46 -62.14
N LEU A 61 10.16 -26.34 -62.28
CA LEU A 61 11.03 -26.72 -61.18
C LEU A 61 11.92 -25.55 -60.72
N GLN A 62 12.44 -24.73 -61.64
CA GLN A 62 13.15 -23.49 -61.31
C GLN A 62 12.27 -22.47 -60.58
N ASN A 63 10.99 -22.33 -60.99
CA ASN A 63 10.05 -21.45 -60.30
C ASN A 63 9.75 -21.94 -58.87
N ILE A 64 9.60 -23.25 -58.68
CA ILE A 64 9.39 -23.85 -57.35
C ILE A 64 10.62 -23.60 -56.46
N ILE A 65 11.83 -23.75 -57.00
CA ILE A 65 13.07 -23.45 -56.25
C ILE A 65 13.10 -21.99 -55.80
N HIS A 66 12.79 -21.04 -56.70
CA HIS A 66 12.74 -19.62 -56.34
C HIS A 66 11.66 -19.31 -55.29
N GLU A 67 10.49 -19.94 -55.38
CA GLU A 67 9.44 -19.80 -54.36
C GLU A 67 9.87 -20.36 -53.01
N ILE A 68 10.57 -21.49 -53.00
CA ILE A 68 11.12 -22.06 -51.77
C ILE A 68 12.17 -21.11 -51.16
N GLU A 69 13.06 -20.54 -51.95
CA GLU A 69 14.06 -19.56 -51.49
C GLU A 69 13.40 -18.29 -50.94
N LEU A 70 12.34 -17.79 -51.59
CA LEU A 70 11.53 -16.67 -51.09
C LEU A 70 10.84 -17.01 -49.78
N LEU A 71 10.22 -18.18 -49.67
CA LEU A 71 9.58 -18.64 -48.43
C LEU A 71 10.60 -18.82 -47.30
N GLN A 72 11.78 -19.34 -47.61
CA GLN A 72 12.89 -19.45 -46.65
C GLN A 72 13.33 -18.07 -46.17
N SER A 73 13.61 -17.13 -47.08
CA SER A 73 13.99 -15.76 -46.71
C SER A 73 12.92 -15.03 -45.89
N SER A 74 11.63 -15.23 -46.23
CA SER A 74 10.51 -14.66 -45.47
C SER A 74 10.37 -15.28 -44.09
N ARG A 75 10.52 -16.61 -43.96
CA ARG A 75 10.49 -17.31 -42.68
C ARG A 75 11.67 -16.88 -41.81
N ASP A 76 12.86 -16.83 -42.38
CA ASP A 76 14.08 -16.48 -41.65
C ASP A 76 13.98 -15.03 -41.13
N ARG A 77 13.45 -14.10 -41.94
CA ARG A 77 13.12 -12.75 -41.49
C ARG A 77 12.09 -12.72 -40.35
N GLN A 78 11.01 -13.50 -40.44
CA GLN A 78 10.01 -13.57 -39.36
C GLN A 78 10.60 -14.14 -38.06
N VAL A 79 11.49 -15.12 -38.17
CA VAL A 79 12.21 -15.70 -37.05
C VAL A 79 13.15 -14.67 -36.40
N GLU A 80 13.89 -13.89 -37.20
CA GLU A 80 14.72 -12.79 -36.71
C GLU A 80 13.89 -11.71 -35.99
N GLU A 81 12.77 -11.29 -36.56
CA GLU A 81 11.86 -10.33 -35.93
C GLU A 81 11.29 -10.86 -34.61
N ALA A 82 10.92 -12.14 -34.56
CA ALA A 82 10.45 -12.79 -33.33
C ALA A 82 11.55 -12.88 -32.26
N MET A 83 12.80 -13.17 -32.65
CA MET A 83 13.94 -13.18 -31.73
C MET A 83 14.22 -11.80 -31.13
N LEU A 84 14.20 -10.74 -31.96
CA LEU A 84 14.38 -9.37 -31.49
C LEU A 84 13.25 -8.93 -30.55
N CYS A 85 12.01 -9.33 -30.86
CA CYS A 85 10.87 -9.08 -30.00
C CYS A 85 11.01 -9.79 -28.65
N ASN A 86 11.41 -11.08 -28.67
CA ASN A 86 11.63 -11.86 -27.46
C ASN A 86 12.73 -11.23 -26.59
N HIS A 87 13.87 -10.86 -27.18
CA HIS A 87 14.95 -10.21 -26.45
C HIS A 87 14.53 -8.89 -25.78
N ARG A 88 13.70 -8.09 -26.45
CA ARG A 88 13.11 -6.87 -25.86
C ARG A 88 12.21 -7.19 -24.68
N LEU A 89 11.34 -8.19 -24.81
CA LEU A 89 10.45 -8.61 -23.73
C LEU A 89 11.22 -9.16 -22.53
N GLU A 90 12.29 -9.92 -22.76
CA GLU A 90 13.18 -10.38 -21.70
C GLU A 90 13.82 -9.19 -20.98
N GLN A 91 14.33 -8.20 -21.72
CA GLN A 91 14.91 -7.00 -21.13
C GLN A 91 13.89 -6.21 -20.30
N GLU A 92 12.67 -6.02 -20.81
CA GLU A 92 11.59 -5.35 -20.08
C GLU A 92 11.17 -6.13 -18.84
N LEU A 93 11.10 -7.46 -18.92
CA LEU A 93 10.84 -8.33 -17.78
C LEU A 93 11.93 -8.19 -16.71
N TRP A 94 13.19 -8.19 -17.11
CA TRP A 94 14.32 -8.00 -16.19
C TRP A 94 14.28 -6.63 -15.52
N SER A 95 14.07 -5.56 -16.29
CA SER A 95 13.93 -4.21 -15.74
C SER A 95 12.74 -4.12 -14.78
N SER A 96 11.59 -4.73 -15.14
CA SER A 96 10.44 -4.79 -14.26
C SER A 96 10.75 -5.53 -12.96
N LYS A 97 11.44 -6.68 -13.00
CA LYS A 97 11.84 -7.43 -11.80
C LYS A 97 12.74 -6.61 -10.88
N GLU A 98 13.69 -5.87 -11.44
CA GLU A 98 14.57 -4.98 -10.67
C GLU A 98 13.78 -3.86 -9.98
N THR A 99 12.84 -3.23 -10.69
CA THR A 99 11.99 -2.19 -10.09
C THR A 99 11.10 -2.74 -8.98
N VAL A 100 10.56 -3.95 -9.14
CA VAL A 100 9.76 -4.62 -8.10
C VAL A 100 10.61 -4.89 -6.87
N ALA A 101 11.82 -5.43 -7.03
CA ALA A 101 12.74 -5.67 -5.91
C ALA A 101 13.06 -4.37 -5.15
N ALA A 102 13.35 -3.28 -5.87
CA ALA A 102 13.61 -1.97 -5.25
C ALA A 102 12.39 -1.44 -4.46
N LEU A 103 11.18 -1.62 -5.00
CA LEU A 103 9.95 -1.23 -4.32
C LEU A 103 9.67 -2.09 -3.08
N GLU A 104 9.95 -3.39 -3.13
CA GLU A 104 9.85 -4.28 -1.97
C GLU A 104 10.80 -3.85 -0.85
N ASP A 105 12.03 -3.49 -1.18
CA ASP A 105 13.01 -2.99 -0.20
C ASP A 105 12.55 -1.68 0.43
N CYS A 106 12.04 -0.74 -0.38
CA CYS A 106 11.43 0.50 0.13
C CYS A 106 10.25 0.20 1.06
N ASN A 107 9.41 -0.78 0.72
CA ASN A 107 8.29 -1.20 1.56
C ASN A 107 8.77 -1.77 2.91
N ARG A 108 9.84 -2.58 2.91
CA ARG A 108 10.46 -3.10 4.14
C ARG A 108 11.01 -1.97 5.01
N VAL A 109 11.63 -0.95 4.42
CA VAL A 109 12.09 0.26 5.13
C VAL A 109 10.92 0.99 5.76
N LEU A 110 9.88 1.31 4.98
CA LEU A 110 8.70 2.03 5.47
C LEU A 110 7.98 1.28 6.59
N LYS A 111 7.88 -0.06 6.52
CA LYS A 111 7.34 -0.88 7.61
C LYS A 111 8.14 -0.73 8.90
N ARG A 112 9.47 -0.72 8.83
CA ARG A 112 10.34 -0.49 9.99
C ARG A 112 10.15 0.90 10.57
N GLU A 113 10.09 1.92 9.71
CA GLU A 113 9.86 3.31 10.13
C GLU A 113 8.49 3.52 10.75
N GLN A 114 7.44 2.90 10.19
CA GLN A 114 6.09 2.94 10.74
C GLN A 114 6.04 2.37 12.17
N VAL A 115 6.68 1.23 12.41
CA VAL A 115 6.78 0.64 13.75
C VAL A 115 7.57 1.57 14.69
N GLY A 116 8.67 2.16 14.22
CA GLY A 116 9.44 3.14 14.97
C GLY A 116 8.63 4.39 15.34
N MET A 117 7.82 4.90 14.41
CA MET A 117 6.94 6.05 14.64
C MET A 117 5.86 5.73 15.67
N ARG A 118 5.20 4.57 15.55
CA ARG A 118 4.21 4.11 16.54
C ARG A 118 4.80 4.03 17.95
N ARG A 119 6.03 3.52 18.07
CA ARG A 119 6.75 3.48 19.36
C ARG A 119 6.97 4.89 19.92
N LYS A 120 7.51 5.82 19.12
CA LYS A 120 7.75 7.21 19.54
C LYS A 120 6.46 7.92 19.97
N VAL A 121 5.37 7.71 19.24
CA VAL A 121 4.05 8.28 19.60
C VAL A 121 3.58 7.72 20.95
N GLN A 122 3.75 6.42 21.18
CA GLN A 122 3.36 5.81 22.45
C GLN A 122 4.23 6.29 23.61
N GLU A 123 5.54 6.47 23.40
CA GLU A 123 6.46 7.07 24.37
C GLU A 123 6.05 8.51 24.72
N ALA A 124 5.73 9.33 23.71
CA ALA A 124 5.26 10.70 23.91
C ALA A 124 3.93 10.73 24.68
N ARG A 125 3.00 9.82 24.37
CA ARG A 125 1.74 9.67 25.11
C ARG A 125 1.99 9.33 26.57
N GLN A 126 2.89 8.40 26.86
CA GLN A 126 3.23 8.02 28.24
C GLN A 126 3.88 9.18 29.00
N ALA A 127 4.79 9.91 28.36
CA ALA A 127 5.40 11.10 28.93
C ALA A 127 4.35 12.16 29.30
N LEU A 128 3.41 12.44 28.40
CA LEU A 128 2.29 13.36 28.65
C LEU A 128 1.41 12.91 29.83
N LEU A 129 1.05 11.63 29.89
CA LEU A 129 0.26 11.09 31.01
C LEU A 129 0.99 11.29 32.35
N SER A 130 2.29 11.00 32.39
CA SER A 130 3.10 11.20 33.59
C SER A 130 3.23 12.68 33.97
N GLY A 131 3.40 13.56 32.98
CA GLY A 131 3.48 15.01 33.16
C GLY A 131 2.17 15.58 33.68
N LEU A 132 1.04 15.15 33.12
CA LEU A 132 -0.29 15.57 33.58
C LEU A 132 -0.57 15.12 35.02
N GLY A 133 -0.11 13.92 35.41
CA GLY A 133 -0.16 13.48 36.80
C GLY A 133 0.55 14.44 37.75
N LYS A 134 1.78 14.83 37.41
CA LYS A 134 2.56 15.82 38.20
C LYS A 134 1.88 17.19 38.24
N VAL A 135 1.27 17.64 37.14
CA VAL A 135 0.53 18.91 37.12
C VAL A 135 -0.66 18.86 38.07
N LYS A 136 -1.42 17.76 38.11
CA LYS A 136 -2.52 17.58 39.07
C LYS A 136 -2.02 17.57 40.52
N GLU A 137 -0.89 16.94 40.81
CA GLU A 137 -0.28 17.00 42.14
C GLU A 137 0.13 18.43 42.52
N LEU A 138 0.68 19.20 41.58
CA LEU A 138 1.03 20.60 41.81
C LEU A 138 -0.21 21.47 41.98
N GLU A 139 -1.26 21.22 41.22
CA GLU A 139 -2.56 21.90 41.35
C GLU A 139 -3.16 21.68 42.74
N THR A 140 -3.18 20.44 43.24
CA THR A 140 -3.66 20.16 44.60
C THR A 140 -2.81 20.86 45.66
N LYS A 141 -1.48 20.89 45.53
CA LYS A 141 -0.60 21.66 46.43
C LYS A 141 -0.86 23.17 46.34
N ALA A 142 -1.04 23.71 45.14
CA ALA A 142 -1.31 25.13 44.90
C ALA A 142 -2.63 25.57 45.54
N ASN A 143 -3.65 24.71 45.55
CA ASN A 143 -4.94 25.00 46.19
C ASN A 143 -4.83 25.23 47.72
N HIS A 144 -3.79 24.73 48.37
CA HIS A 144 -3.55 24.96 49.80
C HIS A 144 -2.85 26.30 50.09
N VAL A 145 -2.19 26.91 49.09
CA VAL A 145 -1.41 28.14 49.25
C VAL A 145 -2.27 29.31 49.74
N PRO A 146 -3.48 29.59 49.20
CA PRO A 146 -4.32 30.68 49.70
C PRO A 146 -4.78 30.48 51.15
N ALA A 147 -4.99 29.23 51.57
CA ALA A 147 -5.36 28.93 52.95
C ALA A 147 -4.21 29.21 53.92
N LEU A 148 -3.00 28.79 53.56
CA LEU A 148 -1.79 29.10 54.32
C LEU A 148 -1.51 30.60 54.37
N GLN A 149 -1.69 31.32 53.26
CA GLN A 149 -1.55 32.79 53.21
C GLN A 149 -2.52 33.49 54.17
N ARG A 150 -3.80 33.08 54.22
CA ARG A 150 -4.77 33.61 55.19
C ARG A 150 -4.34 33.38 56.64
N HIS A 151 -3.79 32.20 56.92
CA HIS A 151 -3.30 31.87 58.26
C HIS A 151 -2.07 32.70 58.65
N ILE A 152 -1.14 32.93 57.72
CA ILE A 152 0.02 33.79 57.94
C ILE A 152 -0.44 35.21 58.28
N LEU A 153 -1.36 35.80 57.49
CA LEU A 153 -1.90 37.13 57.77
C LEU A 153 -2.58 37.23 59.14
N GLN A 154 -3.30 36.18 59.54
CA GLN A 154 -3.92 36.11 60.86
C GLN A 154 -2.86 36.12 61.97
N LEU A 155 -1.85 35.26 61.87
CA LEU A 155 -0.73 35.22 62.81
C LEU A 155 0.06 36.53 62.85
N GLU A 156 0.26 37.19 61.71
CA GLU A 156 0.89 38.51 61.65
C GLU A 156 0.07 39.56 62.40
N SER A 157 -1.26 39.55 62.25
CA SER A 157 -2.15 40.47 62.98
C SER A 157 -2.13 40.23 64.49
N GLU A 158 -2.08 38.96 64.93
CA GLU A 158 -1.95 38.59 66.33
C GLU A 158 -0.60 39.01 66.90
N LEU A 159 0.50 38.78 66.17
CA LEU A 159 1.83 39.23 66.56
C LEU A 159 1.90 40.76 66.69
N LEU A 160 1.31 41.50 65.76
CA LEU A 160 1.22 42.96 65.84
C LEU A 160 0.41 43.40 67.07
N TYR A 161 -0.71 42.74 67.36
CA TYR A 161 -1.50 43.00 68.56
C TYR A 161 -0.66 42.79 69.83
N TYR A 162 -0.01 41.64 69.99
CA TYR A 162 0.83 41.36 71.17
C TYR A 162 2.01 42.33 71.28
N ARG A 163 2.67 42.68 70.18
CA ARG A 163 3.77 43.65 70.17
C ARG A 163 3.30 45.06 70.59
N SER A 164 2.07 45.43 70.22
CA SER A 164 1.45 46.68 70.63
C SER A 164 1.06 46.67 72.12
N GLU A 165 0.50 45.57 72.64
CA GLU A 165 0.20 45.41 74.06
C GLU A 165 1.46 45.46 74.93
N VAL A 166 2.54 44.81 74.50
CA VAL A 166 3.85 44.90 75.17
C VAL A 166 4.42 46.32 75.13
N SER A 167 4.21 47.07 74.04
CA SER A 167 4.59 48.49 73.97
C SER A 167 3.72 49.40 74.84
N LYS A 168 2.42 49.10 75.02
CA LYS A 168 1.54 49.86 75.94
C LYS A 168 1.90 49.64 77.41
N LEU A 169 2.43 48.46 77.74
CA LEU A 169 2.95 48.13 79.07
C LEU A 169 4.32 48.79 79.37
N GLN A 170 4.97 49.40 78.38
CA GLN A 170 6.19 50.17 78.55
C GLN A 170 5.94 51.67 78.29
N LEU A 171 5.94 52.51 79.34
CA LEU A 171 6.61 53.83 79.47
C LEU A 171 6.03 54.62 80.69
N PRO A 172 6.72 55.62 81.29
CA PRO A 172 7.98 56.27 80.89
C PRO A 172 9.08 56.30 81.99
N GLY A 173 10.32 56.53 81.57
CA GLY A 173 11.47 56.87 82.44
C GLY A 173 12.60 55.85 82.28
N SER A 174 13.88 56.22 82.16
CA SER A 174 14.52 57.52 82.37
C SER A 174 15.96 57.41 81.86
N THR A 175 16.44 58.46 81.16
CA THR A 175 17.80 59.03 81.20
C THR A 175 19.01 58.14 80.81
N ARG A 176 20.06 58.59 80.13
CA ARG A 176 20.55 59.91 79.70
C ARG A 176 21.92 59.69 79.03
N ALA A 177 22.15 60.40 77.92
CA ALA A 177 23.43 60.87 77.34
C ALA A 177 24.50 59.79 77.00
N GLU A 178 25.40 59.90 76.03
CA GLU A 178 26.13 60.98 75.38
C GLU A 178 26.44 60.53 73.93
N GLN A 179 26.21 61.33 72.89
CA GLN A 179 27.12 62.34 72.31
C GLN A 179 28.12 61.79 71.27
N GLN A 180 27.78 62.09 70.00
CA GLN A 180 28.63 62.57 68.90
C GLN A 180 29.85 61.76 68.38
N GLN A 181 29.74 61.51 67.07
CA GLN A 181 30.71 61.85 66.01
C GLN A 181 32.01 61.04 65.86
N SER A 182 32.10 60.44 64.66
CA SER A 182 33.23 60.47 63.73
C SER A 182 34.46 59.59 64.03
N GLY A 183 34.90 58.89 62.97
CA GLY A 183 36.32 58.57 62.77
C GLY A 183 36.73 57.12 63.01
N GLY A 184 36.88 56.38 61.91
CA GLY A 184 38.12 55.67 61.58
C GLY A 184 38.60 54.51 62.46
N GLY A 185 38.56 53.31 61.87
CA GLY A 185 39.73 52.43 61.83
C GLY A 185 39.79 51.27 62.84
N GLY A 186 40.01 50.06 62.30
CA GLY A 186 40.69 48.97 63.02
C GLY A 186 39.85 47.74 63.34
N ARG A 187 40.05 46.67 62.57
CA ARG A 187 39.72 45.24 62.85
C ARG A 187 40.25 44.77 64.23
N PRO A 188 39.85 43.60 64.80
CA PRO A 188 39.42 42.37 64.10
C PRO A 188 38.22 41.62 64.71
N GLY A 189 37.24 41.26 63.85
CA GLY A 189 36.09 40.43 64.21
C GLY A 189 36.20 39.03 63.60
N GLN A 190 36.22 38.02 64.47
CA GLN A 190 36.36 36.60 64.18
C GLN A 190 34.98 35.96 63.95
N ARG A 191 34.84 35.29 62.79
CA ARG A 191 34.00 34.11 62.48
C ARG A 191 32.48 34.17 62.75
N CYS A 192 31.68 34.22 61.69
CA CYS A 192 30.97 33.06 61.10
C CYS A 192 29.92 33.54 60.06
N CYS A 193 29.93 32.88 58.90
CA CYS A 193 29.06 33.08 57.72
C CYS A 193 27.70 32.36 57.88
N PRO A 194 26.74 32.42 56.92
CA PRO A 194 26.82 33.04 55.58
C PRO A 194 25.63 33.91 55.16
N ASP A 195 25.86 34.68 54.11
CA ASP A 195 24.86 35.41 53.35
C ASP A 195 25.10 35.24 51.84
N SER A 196 24.06 35.50 51.06
CA SER A 196 24.02 35.84 49.64
C SER A 196 24.10 34.75 48.55
N GLN A 197 22.93 34.59 47.91
CA GLN A 197 22.65 34.69 46.48
C GLN A 197 23.84 34.80 45.51
N HIS A 198 23.87 33.97 44.46
CA HIS A 198 23.60 34.36 43.06
C HIS A 198 23.85 33.20 42.06
N ASP A 199 23.02 33.22 41.01
CA ASP A 199 23.29 32.94 39.58
C ASP A 199 23.91 31.65 39.00
N ARG A 200 23.18 31.20 37.96
CA ARG A 200 23.57 30.79 36.59
C ARG A 200 24.77 29.84 36.34
N CYS A 201 24.38 28.79 35.60
CA CYS A 201 25.07 28.11 34.49
C CYS A 201 26.29 27.21 34.78
N SER A 202 26.26 26.10 34.04
CA SER A 202 27.06 24.86 34.10
C SER A 202 28.57 25.02 33.92
N PRO A 203 29.32 23.93 34.22
CA PRO A 203 30.45 23.60 33.35
C PRO A 203 30.56 22.11 32.96
N THR A 204 30.96 21.93 31.71
CA THR A 204 31.67 20.81 31.10
C THR A 204 32.82 20.25 31.94
N GLY A 205 33.05 18.95 31.86
CA GLY A 205 34.25 18.27 32.35
C GLY A 205 34.56 17.01 31.55
N ARG A 206 35.63 17.05 30.75
CA ARG A 206 36.21 15.97 29.95
C ARG A 206 37.56 15.59 30.56
N ALA A 207 37.83 14.29 30.70
CA ALA A 207 39.15 13.63 30.72
C ALA A 207 38.85 12.12 30.63
N VAL A 208 39.12 11.35 29.56
CA VAL A 208 40.37 11.02 28.83
C VAL A 208 41.48 10.50 29.74
N THR A 209 41.61 9.16 29.80
CA THR A 209 42.86 8.42 29.52
C THR A 209 42.51 7.01 29.01
N THR A 210 42.98 6.70 27.80
CA THR A 210 43.14 5.38 27.14
C THR A 210 44.30 4.58 27.79
N PRO A 211 44.82 3.44 27.27
CA PRO A 211 44.40 2.52 26.19
C PRO A 211 44.45 1.02 26.62
N ASP A 212 43.88 0.08 25.86
CA ASP A 212 44.66 -0.96 25.16
C ASP A 212 43.79 -1.92 24.32
N LYS A 213 44.46 -2.46 23.29
CA LYS A 213 44.04 -3.44 22.29
C LYS A 213 43.58 -4.77 22.88
N MET A 214 42.38 -5.22 22.52
CA MET A 214 41.92 -6.61 22.30
C MET A 214 40.43 -6.44 21.88
N GLU A 215 39.82 -6.99 20.84
CA GLU A 215 40.05 -8.11 19.95
C GLU A 215 39.44 -7.73 18.59
N GLU A 216 40.28 -7.47 17.59
CA GLU A 216 39.92 -7.78 16.21
C GLU A 216 40.21 -9.26 16.02
N GLN A 217 39.19 -10.13 16.16
CA GLN A 217 39.13 -11.42 15.46
C GLN A 217 37.84 -12.18 15.77
N LEU A 218 37.21 -12.65 14.69
CA LEU A 218 36.24 -13.75 14.63
C LEU A 218 34.83 -13.44 15.15
N PHE A 219 33.95 -12.97 14.26
CA PHE A 219 32.91 -13.87 13.78
C PHE A 219 32.77 -13.69 12.27
N ARG A 220 33.05 -14.80 11.58
CA ARG A 220 32.97 -14.97 10.14
C ARG A 220 31.58 -14.59 9.66
N SER A 221 31.53 -13.94 8.51
CA SER A 221 30.38 -13.98 7.62
C SER A 221 29.93 -15.43 7.49
N VAL A 222 28.80 -15.78 8.10
CA VAL A 222 28.05 -16.94 7.65
C VAL A 222 27.27 -16.41 6.46
N GLU A 223 27.89 -16.58 5.30
CA GLU A 223 27.22 -16.63 4.03
C GLU A 223 26.06 -17.61 4.21
N GLY A 224 24.86 -17.06 4.41
CA GLY A 224 23.65 -17.83 4.33
C GLY A 224 23.54 -18.29 2.89
N GLN A 225 24.01 -19.51 2.61
CA GLN A 225 23.53 -20.28 1.49
C GLN A 225 22.00 -20.29 1.60
N ALA A 226 21.35 -19.46 0.79
CA ALA A 226 19.99 -19.75 0.40
C ALA A 226 20.04 -21.17 -0.17
N ALA A 227 19.31 -22.10 0.46
CA ALA A 227 19.00 -23.36 -0.15
C ALA A 227 18.34 -23.02 -1.49
N SER A 228 19.07 -23.29 -2.57
CA SER A 228 18.52 -23.33 -3.91
C SER A 228 17.47 -24.43 -3.90
N ASP A 229 16.21 -24.03 -4.00
CA ASP A 229 15.08 -24.87 -4.35
C ASP A 229 15.22 -25.31 -5.82
N GLU A 230 16.22 -26.16 -6.07
CA GLU A 230 16.26 -27.03 -7.24
C GLU A 230 16.16 -28.48 -6.76
N GLU A 231 15.00 -28.83 -6.22
CA GLU A 231 14.55 -30.23 -6.24
C GLU A 231 13.60 -30.40 -7.44
N GLU A 232 14.15 -30.27 -8.65
CA GLU A 232 13.58 -30.96 -9.80
C GLU A 232 13.73 -32.47 -9.57
N ASP A 233 12.59 -33.14 -9.43
CA ASP A 233 12.33 -34.51 -9.86
C ASP A 233 13.51 -35.50 -9.77
N LYS A 234 13.94 -35.80 -8.53
CA LYS A 234 14.56 -37.09 -8.23
C LYS A 234 13.53 -38.20 -8.05
N TRP A 235 12.45 -38.18 -8.83
CA TRP A 235 11.64 -39.36 -9.06
C TRP A 235 12.34 -40.25 -10.11
N THR A 236 13.23 -41.09 -9.59
CA THR A 236 13.36 -42.49 -10.00
C THR A 236 13.64 -42.81 -11.47
N ARG A 237 14.84 -42.52 -11.98
CA ARG A 237 15.32 -43.25 -13.18
C ARG A 237 15.47 -44.75 -12.90
N ASP A 238 15.89 -45.11 -11.69
CA ASP A 238 16.08 -46.51 -11.28
C ASP A 238 14.77 -47.24 -10.96
N GLN A 239 13.76 -46.58 -10.36
CA GLN A 239 12.43 -47.23 -10.21
C GLN A 239 11.62 -47.18 -11.51
N GLN A 240 11.78 -46.16 -12.37
CA GLN A 240 11.18 -46.16 -13.71
C GLN A 240 11.75 -47.29 -14.57
N GLY A 241 13.05 -47.56 -14.50
CA GLY A 241 13.68 -48.73 -15.12
C GLY A 241 13.12 -50.06 -14.60
N GLN A 242 12.84 -50.16 -13.29
CA GLN A 242 12.18 -51.33 -12.70
C GLN A 242 10.70 -51.43 -13.10
N VAL A 243 9.96 -50.31 -13.18
CA VAL A 243 8.57 -50.26 -13.64
C VAL A 243 8.47 -50.58 -15.13
N ASP A 244 9.44 -50.16 -15.93
CA ASP A 244 9.54 -50.46 -17.36
C ASP A 244 9.97 -51.92 -17.60
N GLU A 245 10.83 -52.50 -16.75
CA GLU A 245 11.13 -53.93 -16.74
C GLU A 245 9.90 -54.75 -16.35
N VAL A 246 9.17 -54.33 -15.31
CA VAL A 246 7.92 -54.98 -14.87
C VAL A 246 6.83 -54.81 -15.93
N LYS A 247 6.67 -53.64 -16.55
CA LYS A 247 5.77 -53.43 -17.71
C LYS A 247 6.18 -54.29 -18.88
N ARG A 248 7.47 -54.48 -19.16
CA ARG A 248 7.96 -55.34 -20.24
C ARG A 248 7.69 -56.82 -19.94
N ILE A 249 7.88 -57.27 -18.70
CA ILE A 249 7.56 -58.64 -18.26
C ILE A 249 6.03 -58.85 -18.30
N LEU A 250 5.24 -57.91 -17.80
CA LEU A 250 3.78 -57.95 -17.82
C LEU A 250 3.22 -57.90 -19.25
N SER A 251 3.83 -57.12 -20.13
CA SER A 251 3.47 -57.05 -21.56
C SER A 251 3.76 -58.37 -22.27
N ARG A 252 4.88 -59.05 -21.94
CA ARG A 252 5.19 -60.41 -22.43
C ARG A 252 4.22 -61.47 -21.90
N LEU A 253 3.66 -61.27 -20.70
CA LEU A 253 2.59 -62.12 -20.14
C LEU A 253 1.21 -61.79 -20.74
N SER A 254 0.99 -60.55 -21.19
CA SER A 254 -0.28 -60.07 -21.75
C SER A 254 -0.51 -60.39 -23.22
N CYS A 255 0.46 -60.98 -23.93
CA CYS A 255 0.34 -61.36 -25.35
C CYS A 255 -0.57 -62.58 -25.59
N CYS A 256 -1.49 -62.88 -24.67
CA CYS A 256 -2.52 -63.89 -24.84
C CYS A 256 -3.89 -63.21 -24.74
N GLY A 257 -4.43 -62.79 -25.88
CA GLY A 257 -5.84 -62.42 -25.98
C GLY A 257 -6.73 -63.61 -25.62
N GLU A 258 -7.67 -63.37 -24.71
CA GLU A 258 -8.91 -64.11 -24.44
C GLU A 258 -9.00 -65.56 -24.97
N ARG A 259 -8.17 -66.45 -24.39
CA ARG A 259 -8.33 -67.91 -24.20
C ARG A 259 -6.94 -68.53 -23.98
N CYS A 260 -6.30 -68.19 -22.87
CA CYS A 260 -5.23 -69.03 -22.36
C CYS A 260 -5.89 -70.04 -21.43
N ASP A 261 -6.10 -71.28 -21.89
CA ASP A 261 -6.59 -72.35 -21.03
C ASP A 261 -5.69 -72.44 -19.78
N ASP A 262 -6.29 -72.56 -18.59
CA ASP A 262 -5.57 -72.78 -17.32
C ASP A 262 -4.57 -73.96 -17.41
N LYS A 263 -4.78 -74.87 -18.36
CA LYS A 263 -3.91 -75.99 -18.67
C LYS A 263 -2.60 -75.58 -19.36
N ALA A 264 -2.60 -74.51 -20.16
CA ALA A 264 -1.42 -73.97 -20.84
C ALA A 264 -0.54 -73.15 -19.90
N VAL A 265 -1.14 -72.35 -19.02
CA VAL A 265 -0.42 -71.59 -17.98
C VAL A 265 0.22 -72.54 -16.96
N ARG A 266 -0.50 -73.59 -16.52
CA ARG A 266 0.08 -74.64 -15.68
C ARG A 266 1.21 -75.41 -16.36
N LYS A 267 1.13 -75.67 -17.67
CA LYS A 267 2.22 -76.35 -18.41
C LYS A 267 3.48 -75.49 -18.52
N LEU A 268 3.36 -74.16 -18.65
CA LEU A 268 4.51 -73.26 -18.64
C LEU A 268 5.16 -73.15 -17.26
N LEU A 269 4.36 -73.14 -16.19
CA LEU A 269 4.84 -73.21 -14.80
C LEU A 269 5.46 -74.58 -14.44
N SER A 270 5.05 -75.65 -15.12
CA SER A 270 5.54 -77.03 -14.85
C SER A 270 6.77 -77.42 -15.67
N ASN A 271 7.09 -76.70 -16.76
CA ASN A 271 8.22 -77.04 -17.64
C ASN A 271 9.55 -76.38 -17.22
N SER A 272 9.53 -75.54 -16.18
CA SER A 272 10.74 -75.15 -15.45
C SER A 272 11.10 -76.24 -14.43
N GLY A 273 11.52 -77.39 -14.96
CA GLY A 273 12.13 -78.47 -14.18
C GLY A 273 13.48 -78.05 -13.62
N SER A 274 13.48 -77.29 -12.52
CA SER A 274 14.63 -77.10 -11.65
C SER A 274 14.11 -76.79 -10.26
N ALA A 275 14.70 -77.43 -9.24
CA ALA A 275 14.32 -77.35 -7.82
C ALA A 275 14.48 -75.95 -7.17
N ARG A 276 14.49 -74.87 -7.97
CA ARG A 276 14.47 -73.45 -7.59
C ARG A 276 13.15 -72.74 -7.92
N SER A 277 12.15 -73.45 -8.46
CA SER A 277 10.90 -72.84 -8.96
C SER A 277 9.86 -72.55 -7.88
N GLU A 278 9.86 -73.24 -6.74
CA GLU A 278 8.89 -72.99 -5.65
C GLU A 278 9.16 -71.66 -4.93
N GLU A 279 10.43 -71.33 -4.71
CA GLU A 279 10.88 -70.03 -4.17
C GLU A 279 10.52 -68.88 -5.13
N SER A 280 10.60 -69.12 -6.45
CA SER A 280 10.20 -68.14 -7.48
C SER A 280 8.69 -67.88 -7.50
N CYS A 281 7.86 -68.90 -7.30
CA CYS A 281 6.40 -68.73 -7.21
C CYS A 281 6.01 -68.03 -5.90
N GLY A 282 6.65 -68.37 -4.78
CA GLY A 282 6.48 -67.67 -3.50
C GLY A 282 6.83 -66.19 -3.59
N ALA A 283 7.97 -65.86 -4.21
CA ALA A 283 8.41 -64.48 -4.41
C ALA A 283 7.43 -63.65 -5.26
N VAL A 284 6.79 -64.25 -6.28
CA VAL A 284 5.78 -63.58 -7.10
C VAL A 284 4.50 -63.32 -6.30
N VAL A 285 4.07 -64.26 -5.46
CA VAL A 285 2.90 -64.08 -4.58
C VAL A 285 3.17 -63.01 -3.53
N GLU A 286 4.34 -63.02 -2.89
CA GLU A 286 4.75 -61.99 -1.94
C GLU A 286 4.83 -60.60 -2.59
N LEU A 287 5.30 -60.53 -3.84
CA LEU A 287 5.32 -59.29 -4.62
C LEU A 287 3.91 -58.80 -4.93
N LEU A 288 3.00 -59.68 -5.36
CA LEU A 288 1.59 -59.34 -5.59
C LEU A 288 0.90 -58.84 -4.30
N GLU A 289 1.15 -59.48 -3.17
CA GLU A 289 0.67 -59.01 -1.88
C GLU A 289 1.26 -57.65 -1.49
N ARG A 290 2.54 -57.40 -1.79
CA ARG A 290 3.18 -56.13 -1.50
C ARG A 290 2.65 -55.01 -2.41
N VAL A 291 2.42 -55.30 -3.68
CA VAL A 291 1.81 -54.37 -4.64
C VAL A 291 0.37 -54.05 -4.24
N THR A 292 -0.42 -55.04 -3.85
CA THR A 292 -1.81 -54.80 -3.38
C THR A 292 -1.86 -54.01 -2.07
N ARG A 293 -0.92 -54.22 -1.14
CA ARG A 293 -0.78 -53.38 0.07
C ARG A 293 -0.41 -51.94 -0.27
N LEU A 294 0.53 -51.73 -1.20
CA LEU A 294 0.94 -50.39 -1.64
C LEU A 294 -0.19 -49.68 -2.38
N HIS A 295 -0.96 -50.40 -3.21
CA HIS A 295 -2.10 -49.84 -3.92
C HIS A 295 -3.18 -49.32 -2.96
N LYS A 296 -3.52 -50.09 -1.92
CA LYS A 296 -4.44 -49.63 -0.85
C LYS A 296 -3.91 -48.41 -0.09
N GLN A 297 -2.60 -48.33 0.15
CA GLN A 297 -2.01 -47.15 0.79
C GLN A 297 -2.04 -45.92 -0.11
N LEU A 298 -1.89 -46.11 -1.42
CA LEU A 298 -2.00 -45.04 -2.40
C LEU A 298 -3.44 -44.51 -2.46
N GLU A 299 -4.44 -45.39 -2.58
CA GLU A 299 -5.86 -45.01 -2.58
C GLU A 299 -6.24 -44.20 -1.32
N LEU A 300 -5.78 -44.63 -0.15
CA LEU A 300 -6.01 -43.89 1.10
C LEU A 300 -5.33 -42.51 1.09
N LYS A 301 -4.10 -42.42 0.58
CA LYS A 301 -3.39 -41.14 0.47
C LYS A 301 -4.04 -40.21 -0.56
N GLU A 302 -4.51 -40.74 -1.68
CA GLU A 302 -5.23 -39.99 -2.70
C GLU A 302 -6.53 -39.42 -2.11
N SER A 303 -7.31 -40.24 -1.39
CA SER A 303 -8.52 -39.77 -0.72
C SER A 303 -8.25 -38.72 0.36
N GLN A 304 -7.13 -38.82 1.08
CA GLN A 304 -6.75 -37.83 2.09
C GLN A 304 -6.36 -36.50 1.44
N VAL A 305 -5.59 -36.53 0.36
CA VAL A 305 -5.21 -35.31 -0.38
C VAL A 305 -6.44 -34.65 -1.02
N GLU A 306 -7.39 -35.44 -1.51
CA GLU A 306 -8.66 -34.93 -2.05
C GLU A 306 -9.47 -34.19 -0.97
N ILE A 307 -9.59 -34.77 0.23
CA ILE A 307 -10.26 -34.14 1.38
C ILE A 307 -9.51 -32.86 1.81
N ASP A 308 -8.18 -32.89 1.88
CA ASP A 308 -7.38 -31.73 2.28
C ASP A 308 -7.48 -30.58 1.24
N MET A 309 -7.53 -30.92 -0.05
CA MET A 309 -7.74 -29.98 -1.15
C MET A 309 -9.13 -29.35 -1.11
N ASP A 310 -10.17 -30.14 -0.84
CA ASP A 310 -11.53 -29.63 -0.71
C ASP A 310 -11.67 -28.70 0.51
N GLN A 311 -11.06 -29.04 1.64
CA GLN A 311 -11.02 -28.15 2.81
C GLN A 311 -10.29 -26.83 2.52
N MET A 312 -9.16 -26.88 1.81
CA MET A 312 -8.43 -25.68 1.40
C MET A 312 -9.26 -24.81 0.44
N LYS A 313 -9.95 -25.44 -0.51
CA LYS A 313 -10.86 -24.76 -1.44
C LYS A 313 -12.02 -24.08 -0.70
N ASP A 314 -12.63 -24.77 0.25
CA ASP A 314 -13.72 -24.21 1.07
C ASP A 314 -13.25 -23.01 1.89
N SER A 315 -12.06 -23.10 2.49
CA SER A 315 -11.42 -21.98 3.19
C SER A 315 -11.18 -20.78 2.26
N LEU A 316 -10.66 -21.02 1.05
CA LEU A 316 -10.41 -19.95 0.07
C LEU A 316 -11.71 -19.32 -0.44
N VAL A 317 -12.75 -20.13 -0.68
CA VAL A 317 -14.08 -19.64 -1.07
C VAL A 317 -14.68 -18.77 0.02
N GLN A 318 -14.54 -19.17 1.28
CA GLN A 318 -15.00 -18.36 2.42
C GLN A 318 -14.26 -17.02 2.51
N GLU A 319 -12.93 -17.02 2.33
CA GLU A 319 -12.14 -15.79 2.33
C GLU A 319 -12.52 -14.87 1.16
N LEU A 320 -12.73 -15.42 -0.04
CA LEU A 320 -13.20 -14.66 -1.21
C LEU A 320 -14.58 -14.04 -0.96
N GLN A 321 -15.49 -14.78 -0.33
CA GLN A 321 -16.82 -14.28 0.02
C GLN A 321 -16.72 -13.13 1.04
N GLN A 322 -15.91 -13.28 2.07
CA GLN A 322 -15.66 -12.20 3.04
C GLN A 322 -15.05 -10.96 2.35
N LYS A 323 -14.11 -11.17 1.43
CA LYS A 323 -13.50 -10.07 0.66
C LYS A 323 -14.52 -9.36 -0.22
N ALA A 324 -15.46 -10.09 -0.82
CA ALA A 324 -16.55 -9.49 -1.58
C ALA A 324 -17.42 -8.59 -0.70
N GLU A 325 -17.83 -9.06 0.49
CA GLU A 325 -18.60 -8.27 1.46
C GLU A 325 -17.84 -7.01 1.93
N GLU A 326 -16.55 -7.14 2.22
CA GLU A 326 -15.68 -5.99 2.54
C GLU A 326 -15.64 -4.98 1.39
N THR A 327 -15.57 -5.45 0.13
CA THR A 327 -15.57 -4.56 -1.03
C THR A 327 -16.89 -3.83 -1.23
N GLU A 328 -18.03 -4.47 -0.95
CA GLU A 328 -19.35 -3.82 -1.03
C GLU A 328 -19.50 -2.72 0.03
N LEU A 329 -19.04 -2.97 1.26
CA LEU A 329 -19.02 -1.96 2.32
C LEU A 329 -18.17 -0.75 1.95
N LEU A 330 -16.94 -1.00 1.46
CA LEU A 330 -16.04 0.07 1.01
C LEU A 330 -16.62 0.85 -0.18
N GLN A 331 -17.35 0.17 -1.08
CA GLN A 331 -18.02 0.84 -2.19
C GLN A 331 -19.13 1.79 -1.70
N MET A 332 -19.88 1.39 -0.67
CA MET A 332 -20.88 2.27 -0.06
C MET A 332 -20.25 3.45 0.68
N GLU A 333 -19.15 3.24 1.41
CA GLU A 333 -18.38 4.33 2.03
C GLU A 333 -17.82 5.32 0.99
N LEU A 334 -17.30 4.81 -0.12
CA LEU A 334 -16.80 5.64 -1.21
C LEU A 334 -17.91 6.49 -1.82
N GLN A 335 -19.10 5.91 -2.04
CA GLN A 335 -20.26 6.66 -2.53
C GLN A 335 -20.66 7.76 -1.54
N MET A 336 -20.66 7.47 -0.24
CA MET A 336 -20.92 8.47 0.81
C MET A 336 -19.89 9.61 0.77
N LEU A 337 -18.59 9.29 0.63
CA LEU A 337 -17.53 10.28 0.51
C LEU A 337 -17.64 11.11 -0.77
N GLU A 338 -18.04 10.52 -1.89
CA GLU A 338 -18.29 11.25 -3.14
C GLU A 338 -19.45 12.23 -3.00
N THR A 339 -20.55 11.82 -2.36
CA THR A 339 -21.68 12.73 -2.08
C THR A 339 -21.27 13.90 -1.18
N GLU A 340 -20.48 13.62 -0.14
CA GLU A 340 -20.00 14.67 0.78
C GLU A 340 -18.99 15.59 0.09
N ARG A 341 -18.12 15.05 -0.78
CA ARG A 341 -17.20 15.83 -1.60
C ARG A 341 -17.96 16.80 -2.50
N VAL A 342 -19.02 16.35 -3.18
CA VAL A 342 -19.85 17.22 -4.04
C VAL A 342 -20.53 18.29 -3.19
N ARG A 343 -21.10 17.92 -2.04
CA ARG A 343 -21.74 18.86 -1.11
C ARG A 343 -20.75 19.95 -0.64
N LEU A 344 -19.53 19.57 -0.26
CA LEU A 344 -18.48 20.49 0.16
C LEU A 344 -18.00 21.38 -0.99
N SER A 345 -17.85 20.82 -2.20
CA SER A 345 -17.48 21.60 -3.40
C SER A 345 -18.52 22.68 -3.71
N LEU A 346 -19.80 22.38 -3.53
CA LEU A 346 -20.88 23.36 -3.74
C LEU A 346 -20.87 24.45 -2.65
N VAL A 347 -20.56 24.08 -1.40
CA VAL A 347 -20.37 25.04 -0.31
C VAL A 347 -19.17 25.95 -0.58
N GLU A 348 -18.05 25.40 -1.07
CA GLU A 348 -16.87 26.16 -1.44
C GLU A 348 -17.17 27.16 -2.57
N GLU A 349 -17.83 26.72 -3.64
CA GLU A 349 -18.27 27.59 -4.74
C GLU A 349 -19.14 28.74 -4.23
N LYS A 350 -20.11 28.45 -3.34
CA LYS A 350 -20.96 29.49 -2.73
C LYS A 350 -20.22 30.44 -1.80
N LEU A 351 -19.24 29.97 -1.06
CA LEU A 351 -18.39 30.86 -0.26
C LEU A 351 -17.58 31.80 -1.16
N VAL A 352 -17.08 31.30 -2.30
CA VAL A 352 -16.39 32.15 -3.29
C VAL A 352 -17.33 33.21 -3.84
N ASP A 353 -18.57 32.85 -4.23
CA ASP A 353 -19.59 33.80 -4.70
C ASP A 353 -19.87 34.90 -3.64
N ILE A 354 -20.07 34.51 -2.38
CA ILE A 354 -20.33 35.45 -1.28
C ILE A 354 -19.12 36.36 -1.04
N LEU A 355 -17.90 35.82 -1.06
CA LEU A 355 -16.68 36.61 -0.87
C LEU A 355 -16.50 37.65 -1.98
N GLN A 356 -16.78 37.27 -3.23
CA GLN A 356 -16.77 38.21 -4.36
C GLN A 356 -17.81 39.32 -4.18
N LEU A 357 -19.01 38.97 -3.74
CA LEU A 357 -20.07 39.94 -3.48
C LEU A 357 -19.71 40.88 -2.32
N LEU A 358 -19.19 40.35 -1.21
CA LEU A 358 -18.69 41.16 -0.09
C LEU A 358 -17.57 42.10 -0.52
N GLN A 359 -16.71 41.69 -1.44
CA GLN A 359 -15.68 42.56 -2.01
C GLN A 359 -16.30 43.71 -2.82
N GLN A 360 -17.30 43.43 -3.66
CA GLN A 360 -18.02 44.47 -4.40
C GLN A 360 -18.75 45.46 -3.47
N LEU A 361 -19.40 44.95 -2.42
CA LEU A 361 -20.07 45.78 -1.41
C LEU A 361 -19.06 46.65 -0.63
N ARG A 362 -17.85 46.14 -0.40
CA ARG A 362 -16.75 46.92 0.19
C ARG A 362 -16.30 48.04 -0.73
N ASP A 363 -16.16 47.78 -2.02
CA ASP A 363 -15.77 48.81 -3.02
C ASP A 363 -16.82 49.93 -3.12
N LEU A 364 -18.07 49.62 -2.80
CA LEU A 364 -19.20 50.56 -2.73
C LEU A 364 -19.37 51.22 -1.36
N ASN A 365 -18.42 51.03 -0.45
CA ASN A 365 -18.38 51.63 0.90
C ASN A 365 -19.62 51.32 1.77
N VAL A 366 -20.24 50.14 1.62
CA VAL A 366 -21.31 49.70 2.53
C VAL A 366 -20.76 49.62 3.96
N SER A 367 -21.51 50.17 4.91
CA SER A 367 -21.05 50.19 6.30
C SER A 367 -20.94 48.77 6.87
N ARG A 368 -19.87 48.52 7.64
CA ARG A 368 -19.69 47.26 8.39
C ARG A 368 -20.89 46.96 9.31
N ARG A 369 -21.58 47.99 9.79
CA ARG A 369 -22.78 47.86 10.63
C ARG A 369 -23.97 47.33 9.82
N SER A 370 -24.14 47.76 8.57
CA SER A 370 -25.20 47.26 7.68
C SER A 370 -24.95 45.80 7.32
N LEU A 371 -23.72 45.46 6.89
CA LEU A 371 -23.31 44.07 6.60
C LEU A 371 -23.50 43.14 7.81
N GLY A 372 -23.11 43.60 9.00
CA GLY A 372 -23.32 42.86 10.24
C GLY A 372 -24.80 42.63 10.56
N LYS A 373 -25.68 43.60 10.27
CA LYS A 373 -27.13 43.42 10.42
C LYS A 373 -27.68 42.35 9.47
N ILE A 374 -27.29 42.39 8.20
CA ILE A 374 -27.71 41.42 7.19
C ILE A 374 -27.30 40.01 7.61
N LEU A 375 -26.03 39.82 7.98
CA LEU A 375 -25.54 38.51 8.42
C LEU A 375 -26.28 37.99 9.65
N LEU A 376 -26.53 38.85 10.64
CA LEU A 376 -27.27 38.46 11.85
C LEU A 376 -28.74 38.16 11.52
N SER A 377 -29.41 38.95 10.67
CA SER A 377 -30.80 38.69 10.27
C SER A 377 -30.94 37.42 9.45
N THR A 378 -29.99 37.12 8.58
CA THR A 378 -29.98 35.85 7.83
C THR A 378 -29.80 34.67 8.77
N LEU A 379 -28.82 34.71 9.68
CA LEU A 379 -28.59 33.63 10.65
C LEU A 379 -29.80 33.43 11.57
N GLU A 380 -30.45 34.51 12.01
CA GLU A 380 -31.66 34.45 12.84
C GLU A 380 -32.84 33.85 12.06
N SER A 381 -32.99 34.19 10.77
CA SER A 381 -34.03 33.61 9.90
C SER A 381 -33.83 32.12 9.59
N CYS A 382 -32.58 31.64 9.61
CA CYS A 382 -32.24 30.23 9.38
C CYS A 382 -32.19 29.39 10.69
N SER A 383 -32.38 30.01 11.85
CA SER A 383 -32.34 29.36 13.16
C SER A 383 -33.71 28.76 13.54
N ASP A 384 -34.30 27.93 12.68
CA ASP A 384 -35.51 27.19 13.04
C ASP A 384 -35.13 25.91 13.83
N PRO A 385 -35.57 25.75 15.09
CA PRO A 385 -35.28 24.58 15.92
C PRO A 385 -35.87 23.26 15.41
N GLN A 386 -36.77 23.27 14.41
CA GLN A 386 -37.38 22.05 13.86
C GLN A 386 -36.50 21.31 12.84
N HIS A 387 -35.60 22.01 12.14
CA HIS A 387 -34.63 21.40 11.21
C HIS A 387 -33.29 21.24 11.91
N GLY A 388 -33.12 20.13 12.62
CA GLY A 388 -31.85 19.77 13.25
C GLY A 388 -30.71 19.79 12.24
N LYS A 389 -29.89 20.85 12.30
CA LYS A 389 -28.86 21.28 11.33
C LYS A 389 -29.47 22.00 10.12
N ALA A 390 -29.60 23.33 10.20
CA ALA A 390 -29.80 24.16 9.01
C ALA A 390 -28.75 23.74 7.95
N HIS A 391 -29.20 23.34 6.76
CA HIS A 391 -28.29 22.86 5.73
C HIS A 391 -27.37 24.03 5.38
N ILE A 392 -26.07 23.90 5.64
CA ILE A 392 -25.10 25.01 5.54
C ILE A 392 -25.23 25.75 4.20
N LEU A 393 -25.49 25.02 3.13
CA LEU A 393 -25.70 25.58 1.80
C LEU A 393 -26.95 26.48 1.70
N GLU A 394 -28.04 26.16 2.39
CA GLU A 394 -29.25 27.00 2.44
C GLU A 394 -28.96 28.32 3.16
N VAL A 395 -28.21 28.27 4.27
CA VAL A 395 -27.78 29.47 5.00
C VAL A 395 -26.91 30.35 4.10
N LEU A 396 -25.97 29.74 3.37
CA LEU A 396 -25.13 30.47 2.42
C LEU A 396 -25.94 31.04 1.24
N ASN A 397 -26.91 30.31 0.70
CA ASN A 397 -27.78 30.81 -0.36
C ASN A 397 -28.64 31.98 0.12
N ALA A 398 -29.22 31.91 1.31
CA ALA A 398 -29.96 33.01 1.92
C ALA A 398 -29.07 34.23 2.11
N LEU A 399 -27.85 34.04 2.62
CA LEU A 399 -26.88 35.13 2.80
C LEU A 399 -26.48 35.76 1.47
N TYR A 400 -26.23 34.94 0.44
CA TYR A 400 -25.94 35.42 -0.90
C TYR A 400 -27.07 36.29 -1.45
N HIS A 401 -28.32 35.85 -1.33
CA HIS A 401 -29.48 36.61 -1.81
C HIS A 401 -29.68 37.92 -1.04
N GLU A 402 -29.53 37.92 0.28
CA GLU A 402 -29.64 39.13 1.10
C GLU A 402 -28.52 40.14 0.81
N LEU A 403 -27.28 39.66 0.63
CA LEU A 403 -26.16 40.49 0.20
C LEU A 403 -26.35 41.04 -1.21
N ALA A 404 -26.97 40.27 -2.12
CA ALA A 404 -27.22 40.70 -3.49
C ALA A 404 -28.41 41.68 -3.57
N ALA A 405 -29.35 41.58 -2.63
CA ALA A 405 -30.49 42.47 -2.47
C ALA A 405 -30.13 43.80 -1.81
N CYS A 406 -28.96 43.90 -1.16
CA CYS A 406 -28.41 45.18 -0.73
C CYS A 406 -28.33 46.12 -1.93
N GLU A 407 -28.95 47.29 -1.84
CA GLU A 407 -29.27 48.29 -2.88
C GLU A 407 -28.09 48.76 -3.78
N ILE A 408 -27.44 47.82 -4.47
CA ILE A 408 -26.19 48.02 -5.23
C ILE A 408 -26.34 47.67 -6.71
N LEU A 409 -27.50 47.13 -7.13
CA LEU A 409 -27.80 46.95 -8.55
C LEU A 409 -28.67 48.06 -9.18
N SER A 410 -29.07 49.09 -8.42
CA SER A 410 -29.97 50.16 -8.95
C SER A 410 -29.31 51.51 -9.28
N THR A 411 -28.03 51.76 -8.95
CA THR A 411 -27.49 53.14 -9.07
C THR A 411 -26.07 53.28 -9.68
N GLY A 412 -25.55 52.27 -10.39
CA GLY A 412 -24.22 52.39 -11.01
C GLY A 412 -24.11 51.64 -12.34
N GLY A 413 -24.00 52.38 -13.44
CA GLY A 413 -23.64 51.83 -14.76
C GLY A 413 -22.27 51.15 -14.78
N PRO A 414 -21.86 50.55 -15.92
CA PRO A 414 -20.78 49.57 -15.97
C PRO A 414 -19.43 50.23 -15.67
N LEU A 415 -18.97 50.15 -14.43
CA LEU A 415 -17.64 50.63 -14.06
C LEU A 415 -16.58 49.56 -14.34
N GLN A 416 -15.54 50.03 -15.02
CA GLN A 416 -14.42 49.29 -15.54
C GLN A 416 -13.79 48.34 -14.51
N ARG A 417 -13.47 47.15 -15.02
CA ARG A 417 -12.55 46.14 -14.51
C ARG A 417 -11.23 46.78 -14.08
N THR A 418 -11.15 47.26 -12.83
CA THR A 418 -9.90 47.72 -12.22
C THR A 418 -9.06 46.51 -11.78
N GLN A 419 -7.75 46.67 -11.93
CA GLN A 419 -6.68 45.67 -11.80
C GLN A 419 -6.49 45.13 -10.36
N SER A 420 -7.54 44.59 -9.72
CA SER A 420 -7.43 43.86 -8.44
C SER A 420 -7.65 42.34 -8.59
N GLN A 421 -8.02 41.87 -9.79
CA GLN A 421 -8.25 40.45 -10.09
C GLN A 421 -6.99 39.56 -10.00
N GLN A 422 -5.79 40.11 -9.78
CA GLN A 422 -4.55 39.32 -9.67
C GLN A 422 -4.31 38.73 -8.27
N SER A 423 -5.08 39.11 -7.24
CA SER A 423 -4.82 38.68 -5.85
C SER A 423 -5.67 37.52 -5.33
N LEU A 424 -6.75 37.13 -6.02
CA LEU A 424 -7.70 36.12 -5.50
C LEU A 424 -7.36 34.68 -5.90
N ASN A 425 -6.45 34.47 -6.86
CA ASN A 425 -5.99 33.14 -7.26
C ASN A 425 -5.14 32.42 -6.19
N ALA A 426 -4.95 33.03 -5.01
CA ALA A 426 -4.12 32.50 -3.93
C ALA A 426 -4.92 31.85 -2.77
N LEU A 427 -6.26 31.92 -2.79
CA LEU A 427 -7.10 31.23 -1.80
C LEU A 427 -7.57 29.89 -2.36
N VAL A 428 -6.62 28.99 -2.62
CA VAL A 428 -6.92 27.57 -2.73
C VAL A 428 -7.08 27.07 -1.30
N ILE A 429 -8.32 26.88 -0.86
CA ILE A 429 -8.59 26.15 0.39
C ILE A 429 -8.37 24.68 0.07
N SER A 430 -7.11 24.24 0.13
CA SER A 430 -6.76 22.82 0.06
C SER A 430 -7.20 22.16 1.36
N CYS A 431 -8.21 21.28 1.30
CA CYS A 431 -8.47 20.29 2.33
C CYS A 431 -7.46 19.15 2.26
#